data_AF-A0A3E1YH98-F1
#
_entry.id   AF-A0A3E1YH98-F1
#
_cell.length_a   1.000
_cell.length_b   1.000
_cell.length_c   1.000
_cell.angle_alpha   90.00
_cell.angle_beta   90.00
_cell.angle_gamma   90.00
#
_symmetry.space_group_name_H-M   'P 1'
#
loop_
_entity.id
_entity.type
_entity.pdbx_description
1 polymer ?
#
loop_
_entity_poly.entity_id
_entity_poly.type
_entity_poly.pdbx_seq_one_letter_code
_entity_poly.pdbx_strand_id
1 'polypeptide(L)'
;MSKTTNSALIEGLQKLLKNRGSMTVEGVDLLERVIDHLREYEKLKKKDDRMQRAAVIVELLLKFLLLPSVSEKIGDTLNNLPHTISNLIDKLL
;
A
#
# COMPACT_ATOMS: atom_id res chain seq x y z
N MET A 1 22.00 -10.52 -1.05
CA MET A 1 20.88 -10.59 -0.09
C MET A 1 19.58 -10.34 -0.85
N SER A 2 18.61 -11.26 -0.78
CA SER A 2 17.29 -11.09 -1.42
C SER A 2 16.51 -9.99 -0.69
N LYS A 3 15.94 -9.03 -1.43
CA LYS A 3 15.04 -8.03 -0.85
C LYS A 3 13.74 -8.74 -0.44
N THR A 4 13.26 -8.47 0.77
CA THR A 4 11.92 -8.90 1.18
C THR A 4 10.89 -8.23 0.26
N THR A 5 9.76 -8.90 0.00
CA THR A 5 8.65 -8.35 -0.80
C THR A 5 8.20 -6.98 -0.28
N ASN A 6 8.23 -6.79 1.05
CA ASN A 6 7.89 -5.54 1.71
C ASN A 6 8.92 -4.43 1.46
N SER A 7 10.22 -4.74 1.47
CA SER A 7 11.29 -3.79 1.12
C SER A 7 11.10 -3.23 -0.29
N ALA A 8 10.78 -4.08 -1.27
CA ALA A 8 10.54 -3.65 -2.65
C ALA A 8 9.28 -2.77 -2.76
N LEU A 9 8.20 -3.12 -2.03
CA LEU A 9 6.98 -2.33 -1.98
C LEU A 9 7.24 -0.94 -1.37
N ILE A 10 7.92 -0.87 -0.23
CA ILE A 10 8.28 0.39 0.44
C ILE A 10 9.06 1.30 -0.51
N GLU A 11 10.08 0.77 -1.19
CA GLU A 11 10.86 1.55 -2.17
C GLU A 11 10.01 2.07 -3.33
N GLY A 12 9.08 1.25 -3.83
CA GLY A 12 8.13 1.64 -4.88
C GLY A 12 7.24 2.82 -4.44
N LEU A 13 6.65 2.72 -3.25
CA LEU A 13 5.80 3.77 -2.68
C LEU A 13 6.59 5.05 -2.40
N GLN A 14 7.82 4.94 -1.91
CA GLN A 14 8.70 6.11 -1.70
C GLN A 14 9.08 6.81 -3.02
N LYS A 15 9.32 6.06 -4.09
CA LYS A 15 9.55 6.64 -5.44
C LYS A 15 8.29 7.35 -5.94
N LEU A 16 7.13 6.77 -5.72
CA LEU A 16 5.84 7.37 -6.09
C LEU A 16 5.59 8.68 -5.32
N LEU A 17 5.92 8.73 -4.02
CA LEU A 17 5.90 9.97 -3.22
C LEU A 17 6.91 11.02 -3.67
N LYS A 18 8.11 10.61 -4.09
CA LYS A 18 9.11 11.53 -4.67
C LYS A 18 8.66 12.12 -6.00
N ASN A 19 7.96 11.32 -6.81
CA ASN A 19 7.43 11.72 -8.11
C ASN A 19 5.94 12.09 -8.04
N ARG A 20 5.46 12.58 -6.89
CA ARG A 20 4.03 12.73 -6.60
C ARG A 20 3.27 13.68 -7.54
N GLY A 21 3.96 14.55 -8.27
CA GLY A 21 3.33 15.44 -9.26
C GLY A 21 2.11 16.19 -8.67
N SER A 22 0.92 15.94 -9.25
CA SER A 22 -0.36 16.51 -8.84
C SER A 22 -1.15 15.69 -7.80
N MET A 23 -0.47 14.85 -7.01
CA MET A 23 -1.12 14.10 -5.93
C MET A 23 -1.66 15.04 -4.85
N THR A 24 -2.85 14.73 -4.36
CA THR A 24 -3.48 15.47 -3.28
C THR A 24 -2.73 15.28 -1.96
N VAL A 25 -2.88 16.22 -1.02
CA VAL A 25 -2.33 16.10 0.33
C VAL A 25 -2.82 14.81 1.00
N GLU A 26 -4.11 14.50 0.87
CA GLU A 26 -4.69 13.25 1.36
C GLU A 26 -4.02 12.00 0.76
N GLY A 27 -3.72 12.01 -0.54
CA GLY A 27 -3.03 10.91 -1.19
C GLY A 27 -1.61 10.71 -0.68
N VAL A 28 -0.90 11.81 -0.40
CA VAL A 28 0.43 11.77 0.21
C VAL A 28 0.36 11.18 1.62
N ASP A 29 -0.54 11.69 2.46
CA ASP A 29 -0.71 11.23 3.84
C ASP A 29 -1.06 9.74 3.91
N LEU A 30 -1.93 9.26 3.03
CA LEU A 30 -2.28 7.84 2.97
C LEU A 30 -1.08 6.96 2.62
N LEU A 31 -0.27 7.36 1.65
CA LEU A 31 0.92 6.60 1.26
C LEU A 31 2.01 6.60 2.34
N GLU A 32 2.22 7.73 3.02
CA GLU A 32 3.15 7.81 4.14
C GLU A 32 2.72 6.86 5.27
N ARG A 33 1.43 6.83 5.61
CA ARG A 33 0.88 5.90 6.59
C ARG A 33 1.03 4.43 6.17
N VAL A 34 0.83 4.11 4.89
CA VAL A 34 1.07 2.76 4.35
C VAL A 34 2.53 2.36 4.57
N ILE A 35 3.48 3.24 4.23
CA ILE A 35 4.92 2.97 4.39
C ILE A 35 5.27 2.74 5.86
N ASP A 36 4.74 3.54 6.78
CA ASP A 36 5.02 3.39 8.20
C ASP A 36 4.45 2.07 8.75
N HIS A 37 3.22 1.71 8.37
CA HIS A 37 2.66 0.41 8.77
C HIS A 37 3.39 -0.79 8.14
N LEU A 38 3.91 -0.68 6.91
CA LEU A 38 4.77 -1.71 6.32
C LEU A 38 6.07 -1.88 7.09
N ARG A 39 6.70 -0.78 7.53
CA ARG A 39 7.91 -0.82 8.37
C ARG A 39 7.65 -1.42 9.75
N GLU A 40 6.48 -1.14 10.33
CA GLU A 40 6.07 -1.77 11.58
C GLU A 40 5.82 -3.26 11.39
N TYR A 41 5.14 -3.65 10.30
CA TYR A 41 4.85 -5.04 9.97
C TYR A 41 6.13 -5.90 9.90
N GLU A 42 7.21 -5.39 9.32
CA GLU A 42 8.50 -6.12 9.25
C GLU A 42 9.12 -6.40 10.63
N LYS A 43 8.78 -5.62 11.66
CA LYS A 43 9.28 -5.80 13.03
C LYS A 43 8.44 -6.79 13.84
N LEU A 44 7.23 -7.10 13.37
CA LEU A 44 6.30 -7.98 14.08
C LEU A 44 6.70 -9.45 13.91
N LYS A 45 6.73 -10.17 15.03
CA LYS A 45 7.06 -11.62 15.06
C LYS A 45 5.84 -12.50 15.28
N LYS A 46 4.80 -11.98 15.93
CA LYS A 46 3.57 -12.72 16.21
C LYS A 46 2.64 -12.69 15.00
N LYS A 47 2.03 -13.84 14.69
CA LYS A 47 1.15 -14.01 13.54
C LYS A 47 -0.10 -13.12 13.62
N ASP A 48 -0.73 -13.04 14.79
CA ASP A 48 -1.97 -12.27 14.96
C ASP A 48 -1.73 -10.76 14.80
N ASP A 49 -0.65 -10.25 15.40
CA ASP A 49 -0.23 -8.84 15.25
C ASP A 49 0.08 -8.52 13.77
N ARG A 50 0.72 -9.45 13.05
CA ARG A 50 1.00 -9.31 11.62
C ARG A 50 -0.29 -9.26 10.80
N MET A 51 -1.26 -10.13 11.09
CA MET A 51 -2.56 -10.13 10.41
C MET A 51 -3.32 -8.82 10.62
N GLN A 52 -3.37 -8.33 11.86
CA GLN A 52 -4.00 -7.04 12.17
C GLN A 52 -3.31 -5.89 11.43
N ARG A 53 -1.98 -5.88 11.40
CA ARG A 53 -1.23 -4.84 10.68
C ARG A 53 -1.39 -4.94 9.17
N ALA A 54 -1.43 -6.15 8.61
CA ALA A 54 -1.70 -6.39 7.19
C ALA A 54 -3.08 -5.85 6.78
N ALA A 55 -4.11 -6.07 7.60
CA ALA A 55 -5.45 -5.54 7.35
C ALA A 55 -5.44 -4.00 7.28
N VAL A 56 -4.74 -3.33 8.20
CA VAL A 56 -4.60 -1.86 8.19
C VAL A 56 -3.85 -1.37 6.94
N ILE A 57 -2.78 -2.05 6.52
CA ILE A 57 -2.03 -1.71 5.30
C ILE A 57 -2.96 -1.78 4.08
N VAL A 58 -3.75 -2.84 3.97
CA VAL A 58 -4.70 -3.03 2.87
C VAL A 58 -5.77 -1.93 2.91
N GLU A 59 -6.35 -1.63 4.07
CA GLU A 59 -7.35 -0.56 4.21
C GLU A 59 -6.82 0.80 3.74
N LEU A 60 -5.59 1.16 4.09
CA LEU A 60 -5.00 2.43 3.68
C LEU A 60 -4.68 2.48 2.18
N LEU A 61 -4.21 1.37 1.61
CA LEU A 61 -4.01 1.26 0.16
C LEU A 61 -5.32 1.39 -0.60
N LEU A 62 -6.40 0.79 -0.10
CA LEU A 62 -7.74 0.92 -0.66
C LEU A 62 -8.19 2.37 -0.68
N LYS A 63 -8.07 3.05 0.46
CA LYS A 63 -8.40 4.48 0.57
C LYS A 63 -7.64 5.31 -0.46
N PHE A 64 -6.34 5.06 -0.62
CA PHE A 64 -5.52 5.76 -1.61
C PHE A 64 -5.98 5.50 -3.06
N LEU A 65 -6.21 4.24 -3.41
CA LEU A 65 -6.61 3.83 -4.78
C LEU A 65 -8.02 4.32 -5.16
N LEU A 66 -8.88 4.53 -4.16
CA LEU A 66 -10.24 5.04 -4.33
C LEU A 66 -10.34 6.57 -4.30
N LEU A 67 -9.24 7.29 -4.04
CA LEU A 67 -9.24 8.75 -4.17
C LEU A 67 -9.61 9.13 -5.61
N PRO A 68 -10.55 10.06 -5.85
CA PRO A 68 -10.98 10.44 -7.21
C PRO A 68 -9.81 10.78 -8.14
N SER A 69 -8.85 11.57 -7.64
CA SER A 69 -7.64 11.98 -8.38
C SER A 69 -6.72 10.82 -8.79
N VAL A 70 -6.85 9.69 -8.11
CA VAL A 70 -6.11 8.46 -8.35
C VAL A 70 -6.97 7.54 -9.20
N SER A 71 -8.20 7.23 -8.76
CA SER A 71 -9.15 6.32 -9.41
C SER A 71 -9.46 6.71 -10.85
N GLU A 72 -9.60 8.01 -11.15
CA GLU A 72 -9.81 8.51 -12.53
C GLU A 72 -8.62 8.21 -13.44
N LYS A 73 -7.40 8.18 -12.90
CA LYS A 73 -6.17 7.85 -13.65
C LYS A 73 -5.95 6.34 -13.77
N ILE A 74 -6.55 5.54 -12.90
CA ILE A 74 -6.46 4.07 -12.92
C ILE A 74 -7.76 3.40 -13.36
N GLY A 75 -8.62 4.08 -14.14
CA GLY A 75 -9.97 3.63 -14.52
C GLY A 75 -10.08 2.16 -14.95
N ASP A 76 -9.17 1.65 -15.79
CA ASP A 76 -9.15 0.23 -16.19
C ASP A 76 -8.63 -0.73 -15.11
N THR A 77 -7.81 -0.22 -14.19
CA THR A 77 -7.28 -0.97 -13.04
C THR A 77 -8.30 -1.09 -11.92
N LEU A 78 -9.30 -0.21 -11.83
CA LEU A 78 -10.39 -0.34 -10.85
C LEU A 78 -11.21 -1.60 -11.04
N ASN A 79 -11.45 -2.03 -12.28
CA ASN A 79 -12.10 -3.30 -12.59
C ASN A 79 -11.27 -4.51 -12.13
N ASN A 80 -9.94 -4.35 -12.05
CA ASN A 80 -8.99 -5.34 -11.55
C ASN A 80 -8.59 -5.09 -10.09
N LEU A 81 -9.09 -4.04 -9.45
CA LEU A 81 -8.74 -3.65 -8.09
C LEU A 81 -9.01 -4.79 -7.10
N PRO A 82 -10.15 -5.52 -7.17
CA PRO A 82 -10.36 -6.71 -6.34
C PRO A 82 -9.24 -7.75 -6.50
N HIS A 83 -8.75 -7.95 -7.72
CA HIS A 83 -7.68 -8.90 -8.03
C HIS A 83 -6.31 -8.40 -7.54
N THR A 84 -6.03 -7.11 -7.67
CA THR A 84 -4.83 -6.47 -7.12
C THR A 84 -4.81 -6.52 -5.60
N ILE A 85 -5.95 -6.28 -4.94
CA ILE A 85 -6.11 -6.38 -3.49
C ILE A 85 -5.90 -7.81 -3.02
N SER A 86 -6.52 -8.81 -3.69
CA SER A 86 -6.34 -10.22 -3.37
C SER A 86 -4.86 -10.61 -3.41
N ASN A 87 -4.16 -10.23 -4.47
CA ASN A 87 -2.72 -10.48 -4.59
C ASN A 87 -1.86 -9.77 -3.53
N LEU A 88 -2.34 -8.63 -2.99
CA LEU A 88 -1.67 -7.89 -1.93
C LEU A 88 -1.91 -8.55 -0.57
N ILE A 89 -3.14 -9.00 -0.31
CA ILE A 89 -3.52 -9.81 0.86
C ILE A 89 -2.71 -11.11 0.87
N ASP A 90 -2.66 -11.84 -0.25
CA ASP A 90 -1.92 -13.10 -0.38
C ASP A 90 -0.40 -12.94 -0.15
N LYS A 91 0.15 -11.75 -0.41
CA LYS A 91 1.57 -11.44 -0.15
C LYS A 91 1.83 -11.01 1.29
N LEU A 92 0.79 -10.63 2.03
CA LEU A 92 0.88 -10.12 3.41
C LEU A 92 0.44 -11.16 4.46
N LEU A 93 -0.30 -12.20 4.07
CA LEU A 93 -0.71 -13.34 4.91
C LEU A 93 0.23 -14.54 4.77
#